data_AF-A0A1F5UQ75-F1
#
_entry.id   AF-A0A1F5UQ75-F1
#
_cell.length_a   1.000
_cell.length_b   1.000
_cell.length_c   1.000
_cell.angle_alpha   90.00
_cell.angle_beta   90.00
_cell.angle_gamma   90.00
#
_symmetry.space_group_name_H-M   'P 1'
#
loop_
_entity.id
_entity.type
_entity.pdbx_description
1 polymer ?
#
loop_
_entity_poly.entity_id
_entity_poly.type
_entity_poly.pdbx_seq_one_letter_code
_entity_poly.pdbx_strand_id
1 'polypeptide(L)'
;MSQIPTKAKRGRRAARGFFEKTLGHLTETLEHTLFAEEIARQDGMLQSLDPRAKLLGALALLIAISLSHSLLVIAALYILTLPLAAASRVPMGYYIKRVWVFMPFFTGIIALPALFSPFTPGEPLLTLIDLTSPRVYLAITVPGVVTAAFLLLRVGSSVSVAVLLMLTTRWVTLLKALRTLRLPQAFVLILGITYRYIYVLLHAANNMFIARRSRVMRRMSGAENRRWLAASIGTLFTKSYALSDDVYLAMQSRGFRGDSHVMGNLEWRRADWLWLTGSLVIATAALWVGR
;
A
#
# COMPACT_ATOMS: atom_id res chain seq x y z
N MET A 1 52.55 33.43 16.09
CA MET A 1 51.90 32.10 15.96
C MET A 1 50.67 32.06 16.85
N SER A 2 49.47 32.25 16.29
CA SER A 2 48.20 32.10 17.02
C SER A 2 47.33 31.11 16.25
N GLN A 3 47.07 29.96 16.87
CA GLN A 3 46.25 28.88 16.32
C GLN A 3 44.77 29.24 16.49
N ILE A 4 44.00 29.24 15.40
CA ILE A 4 42.54 29.29 15.43
C ILE A 4 42.02 27.85 15.25
N PRO A 5 41.30 27.26 16.23
CA PRO A 5 40.77 25.91 16.05
C PRO A 5 39.50 25.94 15.18
N THR A 6 39.58 25.25 14.05
CA THR A 6 38.49 25.02 13.09
C THR A 6 37.63 23.82 13.52
N LYS A 7 36.58 24.06 14.31
CA LYS A 7 35.51 23.06 14.55
C LYS A 7 34.11 23.67 14.40
N ALA A 8 33.68 23.91 13.15
CA ALA A 8 32.30 24.37 12.89
C ALA A 8 31.68 23.90 11.55
N LYS A 9 32.09 22.75 10.99
CA LYS A 9 31.56 22.26 9.69
C LYS A 9 30.74 20.96 9.69
N ARG A 10 30.62 20.21 10.80
CA ARG A 10 29.88 18.91 10.81
C ARG A 10 28.37 19.00 11.08
N GLY A 11 27.87 20.05 11.74
CA GLY A 11 26.42 20.21 12.00
C GLY A 11 25.58 20.74 10.82
N ARG A 12 26.22 21.02 9.67
CA ARG A 12 25.59 21.77 8.56
C ARG A 12 24.72 20.95 7.60
N ARG A 13 24.67 19.62 7.71
CA ARG A 13 23.91 18.76 6.77
C ARG A 13 22.66 18.09 7.36
N ALA A 14 22.63 17.78 8.66
CA ALA A 14 21.58 16.93 9.22
C ALA A 14 20.18 17.59 9.33
N ALA A 15 20.10 18.84 9.81
CA ALA A 15 18.80 19.49 10.09
C ALA A 15 18.11 20.10 8.86
N ARG A 16 18.86 20.46 7.80
CA ARG A 16 18.25 20.80 6.49
C ARG A 16 17.60 19.55 5.89
N GLY A 17 18.23 18.39 6.09
CA GLY A 17 17.76 17.11 5.59
C GLY A 17 16.38 16.68 6.11
N PHE A 18 16.07 16.80 7.39
CA PHE A 18 14.82 16.22 7.91
C PHE A 18 13.55 16.87 7.33
N PHE A 19 13.50 18.21 7.26
CA PHE A 19 12.29 18.90 6.78
C PHE A 19 12.17 18.93 5.26
N GLU A 20 13.28 19.08 4.54
CA GLU A 20 13.27 18.92 3.08
C GLU A 20 12.91 17.49 2.71
N LYS A 21 13.30 16.49 3.52
CA LYS A 21 12.81 15.12 3.39
C LYS A 21 11.33 15.00 3.73
N THR A 22 10.81 15.61 4.81
CA THR A 22 9.37 15.53 5.12
C THR A 22 8.52 16.21 4.05
N LEU A 23 8.89 17.40 3.60
CA LEU A 23 8.21 18.11 2.50
C LEU A 23 8.35 17.36 1.17
N GLY A 24 9.53 16.82 0.90
CA GLY A 24 9.79 15.95 -0.24
C GLY A 24 8.90 14.71 -0.20
N HIS A 25 8.80 14.02 0.94
CA HIS A 25 7.96 12.84 1.11
C HIS A 25 6.47 13.16 1.02
N LEU A 26 6.01 14.31 1.52
CA LEU A 26 4.61 14.72 1.37
C LEU A 26 4.27 15.01 -0.08
N THR A 27 5.16 15.71 -0.79
CA THR A 27 5.02 16.00 -2.23
C THR A 27 5.11 14.73 -3.06
N GLU A 28 6.06 13.85 -2.74
CA GLU A 28 6.23 12.53 -3.34
C GLU A 28 5.00 11.64 -3.07
N THR A 29 4.41 11.67 -1.88
CA THR A 29 3.19 10.90 -1.57
C THR A 29 1.98 11.46 -2.32
N LEU A 30 1.88 12.79 -2.45
CA LEU A 30 0.89 13.43 -3.31
C LEU A 30 1.07 13.02 -4.76
N GLU A 31 2.29 13.06 -5.28
CA GLU A 31 2.61 12.64 -6.64
C GLU A 31 2.32 11.15 -6.85
N HIS A 32 2.69 10.25 -5.93
CA HIS A 32 2.39 8.81 -6.08
C HIS A 32 0.89 8.51 -6.01
N THR A 33 0.14 9.23 -5.18
CA THR A 33 -1.32 9.05 -5.12
C THR A 33 -2.01 9.62 -6.35
N LEU A 34 -1.60 10.79 -6.82
CA LEU A 34 -2.06 11.38 -8.09
C LEU A 34 -1.65 10.52 -9.29
N PHE A 35 -0.45 9.95 -9.30
CA PHE A 35 0.05 9.08 -10.36
C PHE A 35 -0.69 7.73 -10.39
N ALA A 36 -1.00 7.15 -9.24
CA ALA A 36 -1.88 5.97 -9.17
C ALA A 36 -3.31 6.29 -9.64
N GLU A 37 -3.81 7.48 -9.33
CA GLU A 37 -5.11 7.94 -9.80
C GLU A 37 -5.11 8.24 -11.31
N GLU A 38 -4.00 8.76 -11.85
CA GLU A 38 -3.80 9.03 -13.27
C GLU A 38 -3.68 7.74 -14.08
N ILE A 39 -2.95 6.73 -13.57
CA ILE A 39 -2.95 5.38 -14.16
C ILE A 39 -4.36 4.80 -14.14
N ALA A 40 -5.10 4.95 -13.03
CA ALA A 40 -6.49 4.48 -12.97
C ALA A 40 -7.47 5.28 -13.85
N ARG A 41 -7.06 6.43 -14.39
CA ARG A 41 -7.80 7.24 -15.37
C ARG A 41 -7.53 6.85 -16.83
N GLN A 42 -6.40 6.19 -17.12
CA GLN A 42 -6.07 5.77 -18.48
C GLN A 42 -7.01 4.66 -18.98
N ASP A 43 -7.19 4.60 -20.30
CA ASP A 43 -8.03 3.59 -20.96
C ASP A 43 -7.30 2.25 -21.09
N GLY A 44 -7.78 1.25 -20.36
CA GLY A 44 -7.27 -0.13 -20.41
C GLY A 44 -8.34 -1.13 -20.02
N MET A 45 -8.13 -2.40 -20.38
CA MET A 45 -9.17 -3.44 -20.33
C MET A 45 -9.76 -3.64 -18.93
N LEU A 46 -8.94 -3.62 -17.87
CA LEU A 46 -9.46 -3.71 -16.50
C LEU A 46 -10.06 -2.37 -16.04
N GLN A 47 -9.62 -1.20 -16.52
CA GLN A 47 -10.16 0.09 -16.07
C GLN A 47 -11.60 0.36 -16.54
N SER A 48 -12.03 -0.28 -17.64
CA SER A 48 -13.39 -0.16 -18.19
C SER A 48 -14.42 -1.11 -17.54
N LEU A 49 -13.96 -2.09 -16.75
CA LEU A 49 -14.83 -3.04 -16.06
C LEU A 49 -15.47 -2.41 -14.82
N ASP A 50 -16.64 -2.95 -14.47
CA ASP A 50 -17.33 -2.58 -13.26
C ASP A 50 -16.46 -2.89 -12.02
N PRO A 51 -16.29 -1.91 -11.12
CA PRO A 51 -15.49 -2.03 -9.89
C PRO A 51 -15.92 -3.17 -8.98
N ARG A 52 -17.22 -3.49 -8.99
CA ARG A 52 -17.84 -4.54 -8.18
C ARG A 52 -17.33 -5.92 -8.63
N ALA A 53 -17.41 -6.17 -9.94
CA ALA A 53 -16.97 -7.42 -10.54
C ALA A 53 -15.46 -7.61 -10.38
N LYS A 54 -14.69 -6.54 -10.57
CA LYS A 54 -13.23 -6.58 -10.37
C LYS A 54 -12.85 -6.87 -8.91
N LEU A 55 -13.52 -6.23 -7.94
CA LEU A 55 -13.25 -6.43 -6.53
C LEU A 55 -13.59 -7.88 -6.13
N LEU A 56 -14.75 -8.39 -6.55
CA LEU A 56 -15.14 -9.78 -6.29
C LEU A 56 -14.18 -10.78 -6.94
N GLY A 57 -13.77 -10.55 -8.19
CA GLY A 57 -12.80 -11.41 -8.89
C GLY A 57 -11.41 -11.38 -8.23
N ALA A 58 -10.93 -10.21 -7.83
CA ALA A 58 -9.68 -10.07 -7.10
C ALA A 58 -9.74 -10.79 -5.73
N LEU A 59 -10.87 -10.67 -5.01
CA LEU A 59 -11.08 -11.35 -3.74
C LEU A 59 -11.12 -12.88 -3.92
N ALA A 60 -11.77 -13.38 -4.98
CA ALA A 60 -11.79 -14.80 -5.31
C ALA A 60 -10.38 -15.35 -5.58
N LEU A 61 -9.57 -14.61 -6.35
CA LEU A 61 -8.16 -14.97 -6.60
C LEU A 61 -7.32 -14.95 -5.32
N LEU A 62 -7.52 -13.95 -4.44
CA LEU A 62 -6.82 -13.89 -3.15
C LEU A 62 -7.17 -15.08 -2.25
N ILE A 63 -8.46 -15.46 -2.18
CA ILE A 63 -8.90 -16.63 -1.43
C ILE A 63 -8.27 -17.91 -2.01
N ALA A 64 -8.24 -18.05 -3.34
CA ALA A 64 -7.61 -19.20 -3.99
C ALA A 64 -6.10 -19.29 -3.69
N ILE A 65 -5.37 -18.17 -3.74
CA ILE A 65 -3.95 -18.11 -3.36
C ILE A 65 -3.75 -18.49 -1.88
N SER A 66 -4.62 -18.02 -0.99
CA SER A 66 -4.51 -18.26 0.45
C SER A 66 -4.81 -19.71 0.84
N LEU A 67 -5.77 -20.37 0.17
CA LEU A 67 -6.18 -21.75 0.48
C LEU A 67 -5.38 -22.81 -0.27
N SER A 68 -4.62 -22.43 -1.30
CA SER A 68 -3.82 -23.38 -2.07
C SER A 68 -2.63 -23.92 -1.28
N HIS A 69 -2.48 -25.26 -1.27
CA HIS A 69 -1.37 -25.97 -0.63
C HIS A 69 -0.29 -26.43 -1.61
N SER A 70 -0.45 -26.13 -2.90
CA SER A 70 0.51 -26.51 -3.95
C SER A 70 1.32 -25.30 -4.44
N LEU A 71 2.66 -25.42 -4.40
CA LEU A 71 3.58 -24.36 -4.84
C LEU A 71 3.38 -24.04 -6.32
N LEU A 72 3.12 -25.07 -7.14
CA LEU A 72 2.88 -24.93 -8.59
C LEU A 72 1.60 -24.14 -8.86
N VAL A 73 0.54 -24.34 -8.07
CA VAL A 73 -0.72 -23.61 -8.23
C VAL A 73 -0.54 -22.14 -7.88
N ILE A 74 0.18 -21.82 -6.81
CA ILE A 74 0.47 -20.43 -6.43
C ILE A 74 1.33 -19.76 -7.52
N ALA A 75 2.33 -20.46 -8.06
CA ALA A 75 3.15 -19.97 -9.17
C ALA A 75 2.32 -19.71 -10.44
N ALA A 76 1.42 -20.64 -10.78
CA ALA A 76 0.54 -20.49 -11.94
C ALA A 76 -0.41 -19.29 -11.79
N LEU A 77 -0.98 -19.08 -10.60
CA LEU A 77 -1.80 -17.91 -10.30
C LEU A 77 -0.99 -16.62 -10.40
N TYR A 78 0.27 -16.60 -9.93
CA TYR A 78 1.15 -15.45 -10.13
C TYR A 78 1.39 -15.18 -11.62
N ILE A 79 1.74 -16.21 -12.39
CA ILE A 79 1.99 -16.08 -13.83
C ILE A 79 0.74 -15.57 -14.55
N LEU A 80 -0.47 -15.98 -14.13
CA LEU A 80 -1.73 -15.48 -14.67
C LEU A 80 -1.97 -13.99 -14.36
N THR A 81 -1.47 -13.47 -13.24
CA THR A 81 -1.62 -12.03 -12.92
C THR A 81 -0.78 -11.12 -13.82
N LEU A 82 0.34 -11.62 -14.37
CA LEU A 82 1.22 -10.86 -15.26
C LEU A 82 0.57 -10.45 -16.60
N PRO A 83 -0.08 -11.34 -17.38
CA PRO A 83 -0.79 -10.94 -18.60
C PRO A 83 -1.99 -10.05 -18.30
N LEU A 84 -2.66 -10.22 -17.14
CA LEU A 84 -3.73 -9.30 -16.71
C LEU A 84 -3.19 -7.89 -16.45
N ALA A 85 -2.02 -7.78 -15.82
CA ALA A 85 -1.33 -6.51 -15.63
C ALA A 85 -0.90 -5.87 -16.96
N ALA A 86 -0.36 -6.68 -17.88
CA ALA A 86 0.03 -6.23 -19.21
C ALA A 86 -1.18 -5.77 -20.06
N ALA A 87 -2.27 -6.54 -20.07
CA ALA A 87 -3.53 -6.19 -20.75
C ALA A 87 -4.17 -4.93 -20.19
N SER A 88 -3.89 -4.62 -18.92
CA SER A 88 -4.33 -3.39 -18.25
C SER A 88 -3.42 -2.20 -18.49
N ARG A 89 -2.41 -2.34 -19.37
CA ARG A 89 -1.41 -1.31 -19.70
C ARG A 89 -0.70 -0.75 -18.46
N VAL A 90 -0.59 -1.54 -17.39
CA VAL A 90 0.14 -1.14 -16.19
C VAL A 90 1.64 -1.19 -16.52
N PRO A 91 2.43 -0.14 -16.19
CA PRO A 91 3.86 -0.14 -16.43
C PRO A 91 4.53 -1.30 -15.67
N MET A 92 4.89 -2.36 -16.40
CA MET A 92 5.36 -3.63 -15.82
C MET A 92 6.63 -3.45 -14.96
N GLY A 93 7.51 -2.53 -15.36
CA GLY A 93 8.70 -2.19 -14.57
C GLY A 93 8.38 -1.54 -13.21
N TYR A 94 7.32 -0.73 -13.14
CA TYR A 94 6.84 -0.16 -11.87
C TYR A 94 6.16 -1.23 -11.01
N TYR A 95 5.31 -2.06 -11.63
CA TYR A 95 4.62 -3.16 -10.96
C TYR A 95 5.59 -4.15 -10.32
N ILE A 96 6.56 -4.66 -11.10
CA ILE A 96 7.55 -5.63 -10.62
C ILE A 96 8.47 -4.98 -9.59
N LYS A 97 8.97 -3.75 -9.79
CA LYS A 97 9.77 -3.09 -8.75
C LYS A 97 8.98 -2.90 -7.46
N ARG A 98 7.72 -2.48 -7.53
CA ARG A 98 6.91 -2.25 -6.34
C ARG A 98 6.64 -3.54 -5.56
N VAL A 99 6.37 -4.64 -6.26
CA VAL A 99 6.13 -5.95 -5.65
C VAL A 99 7.42 -6.65 -5.22
N TRP A 100 8.52 -6.55 -5.97
CA TRP A 100 9.74 -7.31 -5.70
C TRP A 100 10.86 -6.52 -5.02
N VAL A 101 10.76 -5.21 -4.84
CA VAL A 101 11.77 -4.44 -4.08
C VAL A 101 11.42 -4.34 -2.60
N PHE A 102 10.15 -4.02 -2.27
CA PHE A 102 9.74 -3.85 -0.88
C PHE A 102 9.42 -5.17 -0.16
N MET A 103 8.92 -6.15 -0.90
CA MET A 103 8.24 -7.32 -0.35
C MET A 103 9.19 -8.47 0.02
N PRO A 104 10.17 -8.90 -0.82
CA PRO A 104 11.13 -9.93 -0.41
C PRO A 104 12.07 -9.45 0.70
N PHE A 105 12.23 -8.14 0.91
CA PHE A 105 12.95 -7.65 2.09
C PHE A 105 12.19 -7.95 3.38
N PHE A 106 10.92 -7.55 3.47
CA PHE A 106 10.10 -7.77 4.68
C PHE A 106 9.78 -9.24 4.89
N THR A 107 9.30 -9.90 3.84
CA THR A 107 8.93 -11.32 3.88
C THR A 107 10.15 -12.22 3.98
N GLY A 108 11.28 -11.85 3.38
CA GLY A 108 12.55 -12.56 3.56
C GLY A 108 13.01 -12.52 5.01
N ILE A 109 12.92 -11.36 5.69
CA ILE A 109 13.22 -11.26 7.12
C ILE A 109 12.31 -12.15 7.97
N ILE A 110 11.03 -12.25 7.64
CA ILE A 110 10.06 -13.11 8.36
C ILE A 110 10.23 -14.59 8.01
N ALA A 111 10.67 -14.90 6.79
CA ALA A 111 10.92 -16.27 6.35
C ALA A 111 12.29 -16.80 6.82
N LEU A 112 13.24 -15.94 7.17
CA LEU A 112 14.56 -16.32 7.69
C LEU A 112 14.46 -17.22 8.93
N PRO A 113 13.64 -16.94 9.96
CA PRO A 113 13.40 -17.85 11.07
C PRO A 113 12.89 -19.25 10.65
N ALA A 114 12.09 -19.34 9.58
CA ALA A 114 11.57 -20.61 9.07
C ALA A 114 12.65 -21.45 8.35
N LEU A 115 13.77 -20.83 7.95
CA LEU A 115 14.94 -21.52 7.38
C LEU A 115 15.82 -22.15 8.45
N PHE A 116 15.67 -21.76 9.72
CA PHE A 116 16.53 -22.21 10.81
C PHE A 116 15.93 -23.38 11.59
N SER A 117 16.75 -24.42 11.76
CA SER A 117 16.50 -25.68 12.47
C SER A 117 15.81 -25.62 13.86
N PRO A 118 15.90 -24.55 14.68
CA PRO A 118 15.21 -24.52 15.98
C PRO A 118 13.68 -24.55 15.91
N PHE A 119 13.07 -24.20 14.76
CA PHE A 119 11.61 -24.10 14.61
C PHE A 119 10.98 -25.21 13.75
N THR A 120 11.79 -25.95 12.96
CA THR A 120 11.29 -27.04 12.11
C THR A 120 12.32 -28.19 12.07
N PRO A 121 12.09 -29.32 12.77
CA PRO A 121 12.97 -30.48 12.66
C PRO A 121 12.86 -31.08 11.25
N GLY A 122 13.98 -31.25 10.55
CA GLY A 122 13.99 -31.82 9.20
C GLY A 122 15.40 -32.08 8.68
N GLU A 123 15.51 -32.88 7.62
CA GLU A 123 16.80 -33.29 7.06
C GLU A 123 17.65 -32.07 6.60
N PRO A 124 18.90 -31.95 7.07
CA PRO A 124 19.78 -30.84 6.74
C PRO A 124 20.34 -31.01 5.31
N LEU A 125 20.15 -30.01 4.44
CA LEU A 125 20.68 -30.03 3.06
C LEU A 125 22.11 -29.46 2.99
N LEU A 126 22.44 -28.52 3.87
CA LEU A 126 23.78 -27.92 3.99
C LEU A 126 24.13 -27.70 5.46
N THR A 127 25.06 -28.49 5.97
CA THR A 127 25.76 -28.28 7.23
C THR A 127 26.88 -27.27 7.01
N LEU A 128 26.61 -25.98 7.23
CA LEU A 128 27.60 -24.93 7.00
C LEU A 128 28.67 -24.84 8.09
N ILE A 129 28.47 -25.48 9.26
CA ILE A 129 29.41 -25.40 10.39
C ILE A 129 29.39 -26.71 11.20
N ASP A 130 30.41 -27.56 11.04
CA ASP A 130 30.81 -28.51 12.08
C ASP A 130 31.71 -27.77 13.07
N LEU A 131 31.11 -27.17 14.10
CA LEU A 131 31.85 -26.71 15.27
C LEU A 131 31.44 -27.61 16.43
N THR A 132 32.35 -28.52 16.75
CA THR A 132 32.46 -29.37 17.94
C THR A 132 31.87 -28.73 19.20
N SER A 133 30.55 -28.78 19.38
CA SER A 133 29.83 -28.58 20.65
C SER A 133 28.31 -28.84 20.48
N PRO A 134 27.68 -29.61 21.39
CA PRO A 134 26.35 -30.19 21.19
C PRO A 134 25.17 -29.26 21.55
N ARG A 135 25.21 -27.97 21.17
CA ARG A 135 24.13 -27.03 21.57
C ARG A 135 23.59 -26.05 20.53
N VAL A 136 24.18 -25.86 19.35
CA VAL A 136 23.56 -25.03 18.29
C VAL A 136 23.97 -25.53 16.90
N TYR A 137 23.08 -26.27 16.22
CA TYR A 137 23.27 -26.68 14.82
C TYR A 137 22.47 -25.74 13.92
N LEU A 138 23.16 -24.86 13.21
CA LEU A 138 22.59 -23.98 12.20
C LEU A 138 22.65 -24.69 10.83
N ALA A 139 21.69 -25.58 10.60
CA ALA A 139 21.52 -26.25 9.31
C ALA A 139 20.30 -25.68 8.58
N ILE A 140 20.46 -25.46 7.27
CA ILE A 140 19.35 -25.13 6.36
C ILE A 140 18.64 -26.44 6.06
N THR A 141 17.40 -26.58 6.50
CA THR A 141 16.60 -27.79 6.32
C THR A 141 15.78 -27.70 5.02
N VAL A 142 15.62 -28.81 4.30
CA VAL A 142 14.80 -28.87 3.07
C VAL A 142 13.36 -28.40 3.34
N PRO A 143 12.70 -28.81 4.44
CA PRO A 143 11.37 -28.31 4.79
C PRO A 143 11.34 -26.79 5.06
N GLY A 144 12.41 -26.23 5.62
CA GLY A 144 12.53 -24.80 5.87
C GLY A 144 12.57 -23.99 4.57
N VAL A 145 13.34 -24.46 3.56
CA VAL A 145 13.40 -23.82 2.24
C VAL A 145 12.07 -23.88 1.51
N VAL A 146 11.38 -25.03 1.55
CA VAL A 146 10.06 -25.18 0.93
C VAL A 146 9.04 -24.25 1.62
N THR A 147 9.05 -24.18 2.94
CA THR A 147 8.15 -23.30 3.72
C THR A 147 8.42 -21.82 3.42
N ALA A 148 9.69 -21.42 3.35
CA ALA A 148 10.08 -20.07 2.98
C ALA A 148 9.65 -19.74 1.55
N ALA A 149 9.82 -20.66 0.59
CA ALA A 149 9.38 -20.48 -0.79
C ALA A 149 7.85 -20.35 -0.89
N PHE A 150 7.10 -21.17 -0.16
CA PHE A 150 5.65 -21.06 -0.07
C PHE A 150 5.22 -19.69 0.46
N LEU A 151 5.84 -19.23 1.53
CA LEU A 151 5.51 -17.95 2.16
C LEU A 151 5.85 -16.78 1.23
N LEU A 152 7.04 -16.78 0.63
CA LEU A 152 7.45 -15.75 -0.34
C LEU A 152 6.51 -15.69 -1.54
N LEU A 153 6.17 -16.84 -2.12
CA LEU A 153 5.35 -16.90 -3.32
C LEU A 153 3.89 -16.56 -3.02
N ARG A 154 3.33 -17.05 -1.90
CA ARG A 154 1.96 -16.74 -1.48
C ARG A 154 1.78 -15.25 -1.22
N VAL A 155 2.70 -14.65 -0.48
CA VAL A 155 2.61 -13.23 -0.15
C VAL A 155 2.89 -12.39 -1.40
N GLY A 156 3.91 -12.74 -2.21
CA GLY A 156 4.19 -12.06 -3.48
C GLY A 156 2.99 -12.07 -4.43
N SER A 157 2.32 -13.21 -4.58
CA SER A 157 1.12 -13.34 -5.42
C SER A 157 -0.07 -12.54 -4.88
N SER A 158 -0.27 -12.57 -3.57
CA SER A 158 -1.36 -11.82 -2.93
C SER A 158 -1.17 -10.31 -3.08
N VAL A 159 0.05 -9.82 -2.85
CA VAL A 159 0.41 -8.42 -3.03
C VAL A 159 0.29 -8.02 -4.50
N SER A 160 0.71 -8.88 -5.43
CA SER A 160 0.54 -8.67 -6.86
C SER A 160 -0.91 -8.42 -7.26
N VAL A 161 -1.85 -9.24 -6.78
CA VAL A 161 -3.29 -9.05 -7.04
C VAL A 161 -3.80 -7.75 -6.41
N ALA A 162 -3.40 -7.47 -5.16
CA ALA A 162 -3.82 -6.26 -4.45
C ALA A 162 -3.31 -4.97 -5.13
N VAL A 163 -2.06 -4.94 -5.56
CA VAL A 163 -1.46 -3.81 -6.28
C VAL A 163 -2.12 -3.63 -7.63
N LEU A 164 -2.42 -4.72 -8.36
CA LEU A 164 -3.14 -4.64 -9.63
C LEU A 164 -4.55 -4.05 -9.45
N LEU A 165 -5.26 -4.46 -8.39
CA LEU A 165 -6.57 -3.89 -8.06
C LEU A 165 -6.47 -2.39 -7.75
N MET A 166 -5.47 -1.99 -6.96
CA MET A 166 -5.23 -0.59 -6.57
C MET A 166 -4.87 0.30 -7.77
N LEU A 167 -4.03 -0.19 -8.69
CA LEU A 167 -3.59 0.58 -9.86
C LEU A 167 -4.68 0.69 -10.94
N THR A 168 -5.57 -0.29 -11.03
CA THR A 168 -6.62 -0.31 -12.06
C THR A 168 -7.96 0.23 -11.57
N THR A 169 -8.10 0.58 -10.29
CA THR A 169 -9.38 1.00 -9.69
C THR A 169 -9.21 2.29 -8.89
N ARG A 170 -9.97 3.32 -9.27
CA ARG A 170 -10.00 4.61 -8.57
C ARG A 170 -10.52 4.45 -7.13
N TRP A 171 -9.97 5.22 -6.18
CA TRP A 171 -10.34 5.13 -4.76
C TRP A 171 -11.84 5.37 -4.52
N VAL A 172 -12.39 6.45 -5.09
CA VAL A 172 -13.82 6.79 -5.00
C VAL A 172 -14.69 5.64 -5.52
N THR A 173 -14.23 5.00 -6.58
CA THR A 173 -14.90 3.92 -7.27
C THR A 173 -14.81 2.60 -6.48
N LEU A 174 -13.70 2.35 -5.79
CA LEU A 174 -13.54 1.25 -4.85
C LEU A 174 -14.48 1.40 -3.64
N LEU A 175 -14.61 2.61 -3.08
CA LEU A 175 -15.55 2.89 -2.00
C LEU A 175 -17.02 2.61 -2.42
N LYS A 176 -17.38 2.92 -3.67
CA LYS A 176 -18.67 2.54 -4.24
C LYS A 176 -18.84 1.03 -4.38
N ALA A 177 -17.80 0.30 -4.79
CA ALA A 177 -17.84 -1.16 -4.84
C ALA A 177 -18.05 -1.77 -3.44
N LEU A 178 -17.35 -1.24 -2.44
CA LEU A 178 -17.52 -1.65 -1.04
C LEU A 178 -18.96 -1.44 -0.54
N ARG A 179 -19.66 -0.38 -0.97
CA ARG A 179 -21.09 -0.18 -0.66
C ARG A 179 -21.94 -1.39 -1.06
N THR A 180 -21.64 -2.03 -2.20
CA THR A 180 -22.37 -3.21 -2.66
C THR A 180 -22.08 -4.47 -1.83
N LEU A 181 -20.98 -4.49 -1.09
CA LEU A 181 -20.63 -5.53 -0.12
C LEU A 181 -21.27 -5.32 1.26
N ARG A 182 -22.40 -4.61 1.32
CA ARG A 182 -23.17 -4.30 2.56
C ARG A 182 -22.43 -3.41 3.57
N LEU A 183 -21.41 -2.65 3.14
CA LEU A 183 -20.76 -1.69 4.02
C LEU A 183 -21.74 -0.51 4.31
N PRO A 184 -21.97 -0.15 5.58
CA PRO A 184 -22.91 0.92 5.91
C PRO A 184 -22.51 2.25 5.27
N GLN A 185 -23.51 3.02 4.86
CA GLN A 185 -23.28 4.26 4.12
C GLN A 185 -22.44 5.29 4.88
N ALA A 186 -22.58 5.35 6.20
CA ALA A 186 -21.79 6.24 7.04
C ALA A 186 -20.28 6.03 6.82
N PHE A 187 -19.80 4.78 6.70
CA PHE A 187 -18.39 4.50 6.45
C PHE A 187 -17.94 4.99 5.08
N VAL A 188 -18.74 4.76 4.04
CA VAL A 188 -18.43 5.22 2.67
C VAL A 188 -18.37 6.75 2.63
N LEU A 189 -19.29 7.43 3.31
CA LEU A 189 -19.30 8.88 3.43
C LEU A 189 -18.07 9.41 4.17
N ILE A 190 -17.76 8.86 5.34
CA ILE A 190 -16.60 9.27 6.15
C ILE A 190 -15.32 9.10 5.32
N LEU A 191 -15.10 7.92 4.73
CA LEU A 191 -13.92 7.65 3.90
C LEU A 191 -13.86 8.55 2.66
N GLY A 192 -15.00 8.84 2.03
CA GLY A 192 -15.10 9.73 0.87
C GLY A 192 -14.74 11.18 1.21
N ILE A 193 -15.26 11.70 2.32
CA ILE A 193 -14.90 13.02 2.85
C ILE A 193 -13.43 13.05 3.26
N THR A 194 -12.94 12.05 4.01
CA THR A 194 -11.52 11.95 4.39
C THR A 194 -10.62 12.02 3.16
N TYR A 195 -10.91 11.24 2.11
CA TYR A 195 -10.11 11.26 0.88
C TYR A 195 -10.18 12.61 0.15
N ARG A 196 -11.34 13.28 0.11
CA ARG A 196 -11.47 14.60 -0.50
C ARG A 196 -10.67 15.67 0.27
N TYR A 197 -10.75 15.67 1.60
CA TYR A 197 -10.20 16.74 2.44
C TYR A 197 -8.77 16.48 2.92
N ILE A 198 -8.23 15.25 2.80
CA ILE A 198 -6.82 14.98 3.12
C ILE A 198 -5.89 15.85 2.26
N TYR A 199 -6.21 16.07 0.98
CA TYR A 199 -5.45 16.94 0.09
C TYR A 199 -5.49 18.41 0.53
N VAL A 200 -6.64 18.88 1.01
CA VAL A 200 -6.81 20.24 1.54
C VAL A 200 -5.97 20.44 2.81
N LEU A 201 -6.04 19.48 3.74
CA LEU A 201 -5.24 19.53 4.97
C LEU A 201 -3.75 19.42 4.69
N LEU A 202 -3.36 18.60 3.72
CA LEU A 202 -1.97 18.45 3.32
C LEU A 202 -1.40 19.71 2.68
N HIS A 203 -2.20 20.39 1.85
CA HIS A 203 -1.83 21.69 1.30
C HIS A 203 -1.72 22.76 2.40
N ALA A 204 -2.65 22.77 3.36
CA ALA A 204 -2.56 23.66 4.53
C ALA A 204 -1.29 23.41 5.35
N ALA A 205 -0.96 22.15 5.62
CA ALA A 205 0.26 21.77 6.32
C ALA A 205 1.51 22.23 5.54
N ASN A 206 1.55 22.01 4.23
CA ASN A 206 2.65 22.45 3.36
C ASN A 206 2.84 23.98 3.42
N ASN A 207 1.75 24.75 3.36
CA ASN A 207 1.79 26.20 3.46
C ASN A 207 2.32 26.66 4.83
N MET A 208 2.00 25.96 5.92
CA MET A 208 2.56 26.25 7.24
C MET A 208 4.08 26.01 7.29
N PHE A 209 4.56 24.93 6.66
CA PHE A 209 5.99 24.66 6.54
C PHE A 209 6.72 25.72 5.70
N ILE A 210 6.15 26.12 4.57
CA ILE A 210 6.70 27.17 3.70
C ILE A 210 6.75 28.51 4.45
N ALA A 211 5.65 28.90 5.10
CA ALA A 211 5.58 30.13 5.88
C ALA A 211 6.63 30.17 7.01
N ARG A 212 6.84 29.03 7.69
CA ARG A 212 7.88 28.89 8.70
C ARG A 212 9.27 29.09 8.09
N ARG A 213 9.56 28.46 6.94
CA ARG A 213 10.85 28.58 6.23
C ARG A 213 11.13 30.03 5.82
N SER A 214 10.11 30.76 5.39
CA SER A 214 10.25 32.18 5.01
C SER A 214 10.53 33.09 6.20
N ARG A 215 10.01 32.78 7.40
CA ARG A 215 10.21 33.60 8.61
C ARG A 215 11.50 33.29 9.36
N VAL A 216 11.97 32.02 9.33
CA VAL A 216 13.09 31.57 10.16
C VAL A 216 14.25 31.11 9.28
N MET A 217 15.25 31.98 9.10
CA MET A 217 16.48 31.68 8.35
C MET A 217 17.56 30.99 9.21
N ARG A 218 17.36 30.90 10.53
CA ARG A 218 18.30 30.30 11.50
C ARG A 218 18.04 28.81 11.71
N ARG A 219 19.10 28.03 11.97
CA ARG A 219 18.95 26.67 12.47
C ARG A 219 18.42 26.64 13.90
N MET A 220 17.32 25.93 14.06
CA MET A 220 16.71 25.68 15.36
C MET A 220 17.30 24.44 16.02
N SER A 221 17.30 24.44 17.36
CA SER A 221 17.57 23.24 18.16
C SER A 221 16.47 22.19 17.94
N GLY A 222 16.78 20.92 18.18
CA GLY A 222 15.80 19.83 18.08
C GLY A 222 14.57 20.06 18.98
N ALA A 223 14.74 20.70 20.14
CA ALA A 223 13.65 21.03 21.06
C ALA A 223 12.72 22.11 20.50
N GLU A 224 13.28 23.19 19.93
CA GLU A 224 12.52 24.25 19.27
C GLU A 224 11.72 23.69 18.08
N ASN A 225 12.31 22.77 17.31
CA ASN A 225 11.62 22.10 16.22
C ASN A 225 10.40 21.29 16.71
N ARG A 226 10.60 20.44 17.72
CA ARG A 226 9.50 19.65 18.29
C ARG A 226 8.36 20.53 18.81
N ARG A 227 8.69 21.66 19.45
CA ARG A 227 7.70 22.62 19.94
C ARG A 227 6.90 23.26 18.79
N TRP A 228 7.57 23.65 17.71
CA TRP A 228 6.90 24.19 16.53
C TRP A 228 6.03 23.12 15.83
N LEU A 229 6.51 21.88 15.74
CA LEU A 229 5.75 20.78 15.16
C LEU A 229 4.48 20.50 15.98
N ALA A 230 4.58 20.45 17.31
CA ALA A 230 3.43 20.29 18.19
C ALA A 230 2.40 21.43 18.01
N ALA A 231 2.86 22.68 17.92
CA ALA A 231 1.99 23.83 17.65
C ALA A 231 1.34 23.75 16.25
N SER A 232 2.08 23.24 15.26
CA SER A 232 1.57 23.06 13.89
C SER A 232 0.50 21.96 13.83
N ILE A 233 0.69 20.86 14.54
CA ILE A 233 -0.31 19.80 14.65
C ILE A 233 -1.58 20.35 15.34
N GLY A 234 -1.42 21.08 16.44
CA GLY A 234 -2.55 21.69 17.15
C GLY A 234 -3.35 22.66 16.28
N THR A 235 -2.66 23.55 15.56
CA THR A 235 -3.32 24.50 14.64
C THR A 235 -3.97 23.80 13.44
N LEU A 236 -3.37 22.74 12.91
CA LEU A 236 -3.98 21.94 11.85
C LEU A 236 -5.23 21.20 12.34
N PHE A 237 -5.21 20.71 13.58
CA PHE A 237 -6.36 20.07 14.22
C PHE A 237 -7.53 21.06 14.36
N THR A 238 -7.29 22.26 14.90
CA THR A 238 -8.33 23.30 15.00
C THR A 238 -8.90 23.67 13.63
N LYS A 239 -8.04 23.78 12.60
CA LYS A 239 -8.48 24.00 11.22
C LYS A 239 -9.35 22.86 10.69
N SER A 240 -8.98 21.60 10.95
CA SER A 240 -9.78 20.44 10.52
C SER A 240 -11.14 20.38 11.22
N TYR A 241 -11.20 20.80 12.49
CA TYR A 241 -12.45 20.85 13.24
C TYR A 241 -13.40 21.92 12.67
N ALA A 242 -12.91 23.15 12.48
CA ALA A 242 -13.69 24.22 11.84
C ALA A 242 -14.15 23.82 10.42
N LEU A 243 -13.26 23.21 9.63
CA LEU A 243 -13.59 22.69 8.31
C LEU A 243 -14.70 21.63 8.37
N SER A 244 -14.67 20.74 9.36
CA SER A 244 -15.72 19.70 9.49
C SER A 244 -17.10 20.32 9.75
N ASP A 245 -17.15 21.39 10.54
CA ASP A 245 -18.39 22.11 10.87
C ASP A 245 -18.92 22.86 9.64
N ASP A 246 -18.05 23.59 8.94
CA ASP A 246 -18.37 24.30 7.70
C ASP A 246 -18.92 23.33 6.63
N VAL A 247 -18.28 22.17 6.47
CA VAL A 247 -18.70 21.15 5.51
C VAL A 247 -20.03 20.53 5.91
N TYR A 248 -20.23 20.25 7.20
CA TYR A 248 -21.47 19.71 7.71
C TYR A 248 -22.64 20.68 7.53
N LEU A 249 -22.46 21.95 7.85
CA LEU A 249 -23.45 23.01 7.63
C LEU A 249 -23.76 23.19 6.13
N ALA A 250 -22.73 23.15 5.27
CA ALA A 250 -22.91 23.21 3.82
C ALA A 250 -23.63 21.97 3.25
N MET A 251 -23.46 20.81 3.87
CA MET A 251 -24.22 19.60 3.51
C MET A 251 -25.69 19.75 3.92
N GLN A 252 -25.95 20.21 5.14
CA GLN A 252 -27.32 20.44 5.62
C GLN A 252 -28.07 21.47 4.77
N SER A 253 -27.43 22.59 4.40
CA SER A 253 -28.06 23.61 3.55
C SER A 253 -28.40 23.12 2.14
N ARG A 254 -27.70 22.09 1.66
CA ARG A 254 -28.00 21.38 0.39
C ARG A 254 -29.03 20.25 0.54
N GLY A 255 -29.66 20.12 1.72
CA GLY A 255 -30.68 19.11 1.98
C GLY A 255 -30.13 17.72 2.29
N PHE A 256 -28.92 17.63 2.87
CA PHE A 256 -28.36 16.34 3.29
C PHE A 256 -29.23 15.67 4.36
N ARG A 257 -29.75 14.47 4.05
CA ARG A 257 -30.64 13.67 4.91
C ARG A 257 -29.94 12.45 5.54
N GLY A 258 -28.61 12.44 5.61
CA GLY A 258 -27.84 11.27 6.03
C GLY A 258 -27.45 10.33 4.87
N ASP A 259 -28.06 10.48 3.71
CA ASP A 259 -27.77 9.69 2.51
C ASP A 259 -26.95 10.50 1.49
N SER A 260 -25.66 10.16 1.38
CA SER A 260 -24.77 10.63 0.32
C SER A 260 -24.95 9.81 -0.97
N HIS A 261 -25.66 10.39 -1.92
CA HIS A 261 -25.75 9.85 -3.28
C HIS A 261 -24.48 10.24 -4.05
N VAL A 262 -23.51 9.31 -4.14
CA VAL A 262 -22.29 9.54 -4.93
C VAL A 262 -22.61 9.39 -6.41
N MET A 263 -22.63 10.50 -7.16
CA MET A 263 -22.94 10.52 -8.59
C MET A 263 -22.08 9.56 -9.41
N GLY A 264 -22.71 8.80 -10.30
CA GLY A 264 -22.11 7.84 -11.23
C GLY A 264 -22.77 6.46 -11.10
N ASN A 265 -23.58 6.11 -12.10
CA ASN A 265 -24.23 4.81 -12.20
C ASN A 265 -23.17 3.75 -12.53
N LEU A 266 -23.19 2.65 -11.77
CA LEU A 266 -22.47 1.44 -12.14
C LEU A 266 -23.47 0.57 -12.90
N GLU A 267 -23.16 0.31 -14.16
CA GLU A 267 -23.98 -0.50 -15.05
C GLU A 267 -23.24 -1.76 -15.41
N TRP A 268 -23.83 -2.90 -15.05
CA TRP A 268 -23.27 -4.21 -15.37
C TRP A 268 -23.21 -4.40 -16.88
N ARG A 269 -22.01 -4.46 -17.43
CA ARG A 269 -21.76 -4.80 -18.83
C ARG A 269 -21.49 -6.30 -18.96
N ARG A 270 -21.68 -6.83 -20.17
CA ARG A 270 -21.40 -8.26 -20.48
C ARG A 270 -19.94 -8.64 -20.21
N ALA A 271 -19.00 -7.70 -20.36
CA ALA A 271 -17.59 -7.88 -20.03
C ALA A 271 -17.36 -8.16 -18.53
N ASP A 272 -18.20 -7.58 -17.66
CA ASP A 272 -18.08 -7.74 -16.20
C ASP A 272 -18.49 -9.14 -15.75
N TRP A 273 -19.53 -9.66 -16.38
CA TRP A 273 -19.95 -11.05 -16.19
C TRP A 273 -18.88 -12.02 -16.65
N LEU A 274 -18.31 -11.83 -17.85
CA LEU A 274 -17.23 -12.67 -18.36
C LEU A 274 -16.00 -12.67 -17.43
N TRP A 275 -15.64 -11.50 -16.89
CA TRP A 275 -14.53 -11.38 -15.96
C TRP A 275 -14.81 -12.08 -14.63
N LEU A 276 -16.00 -11.89 -14.07
CA LEU A 276 -16.40 -12.52 -12.81
C LEU A 276 -16.47 -14.04 -12.96
N THR A 277 -17.07 -14.55 -14.03
CA THR A 277 -17.12 -16.00 -14.29
C THR A 277 -15.72 -16.56 -14.54
N GLY A 278 -14.88 -15.87 -15.31
CA GLY A 278 -13.52 -16.31 -15.59
C GLY A 278 -12.67 -16.40 -14.32
N SER A 279 -12.70 -15.36 -13.49
CA SER A 279 -11.97 -15.34 -12.21
C SER A 279 -12.47 -16.41 -11.23
N LEU A 280 -13.78 -16.64 -11.17
CA LEU A 280 -14.37 -17.68 -10.32
C LEU A 280 -13.98 -19.08 -10.79
N VAL A 281 -14.07 -19.37 -12.09
CA VAL A 281 -13.66 -20.66 -12.66
C VAL A 281 -12.19 -20.94 -12.36
N ILE A 282 -11.32 -19.95 -12.57
CA ILE A 282 -9.88 -20.07 -12.28
C ILE A 282 -9.64 -20.30 -10.78
N ALA A 283 -10.34 -19.57 -9.90
CA ALA A 283 -10.22 -19.75 -8.46
C ALA A 283 -10.65 -21.17 -8.03
N THR A 284 -11.78 -21.67 -8.56
CA THR A 284 -12.26 -23.02 -8.25
C THR A 284 -11.34 -24.12 -8.79
N ALA A 285 -10.82 -23.96 -10.01
CA ALA A 285 -9.85 -24.90 -10.58
C ALA A 285 -8.55 -24.92 -9.77
N ALA A 286 -8.05 -23.76 -9.35
CA ALA A 286 -6.88 -23.67 -8.50
C ALA A 286 -7.09 -24.33 -7.12
N LEU A 287 -8.29 -24.21 -6.54
CA LEU A 287 -8.64 -24.88 -5.28
C LEU A 287 -8.77 -26.40 -5.46
N TRP A 288 -9.25 -26.86 -6.61
CA TRP A 288 -9.41 -28.29 -6.89
C TRP A 288 -8.07 -28.98 -7.15
N VAL A 289 -7.18 -28.33 -7.89
CA VAL A 289 -5.81 -28.82 -8.19
C VAL A 289 -4.86 -28.61 -7.00
N GLY A 290 -5.14 -27.63 -6.13
CA GLY A 290 -4.31 -27.24 -4.99
C GLY A 290 -4.73 -27.86 -3.64
N ARG A 291 -5.76 -28.71 -3.63
CA ARG A 291 -6.10 -29.61 -2.51
C ARG A 291 -5.30 -30.89 -2.62
#